data_AF-A0A6B3EXJ4-F1
#
_entry.id   AF-A0A6B3EXJ4-F1
#
_cell.length_a   1.000
_cell.length_b   1.000
_cell.length_c   1.000
_cell.angle_alpha   90.00
_cell.angle_beta   90.00
_cell.angle_gamma   90.00
#
_symmetry.space_group_name_H-M   'P 1'
#
loop_
_entity.id
_entity.type
_entity.pdbx_description
1 polymer ?
#
loop_
_entity_poly.entity_id
_entity_poly.type
_entity_poly.pdbx_seq_one_letter_code
_entity_poly.pdbx_strand_id
1 'polypeptide(L)' 'PEGSGVLVEEYLAGPEVSVECVTHQGITTALAVTRKEVGFAPYFEETGHTVDAADPLLPEVAPVAIQA' A
#
# COMPACT_ATOMS: atom_id res chain seq x y z
N PRO A 1 1.08 3.69 26.27
CA PRO A 1 1.09 4.76 25.24
C PRO A 1 1.51 4.16 23.90
N GLU A 2 0.67 4.28 22.88
CA GLU A 2 1.17 4.25 21.50
C GLU A 2 2.28 5.31 21.40
N GLY A 3 3.47 4.93 20.94
CA GLY A 3 4.60 5.86 20.74
C GLY A 3 5.79 5.75 21.70
N SER A 4 5.90 4.73 22.55
CA SER A 4 7.17 4.43 23.26
C SER A 4 7.78 3.10 22.79
N GLY A 5 8.77 3.17 21.90
CA GLY A 5 9.48 2.00 21.37
C GLY A 5 9.97 2.19 19.94
N VAL A 6 10.71 1.22 19.41
CA VAL A 6 11.05 1.13 17.97
C VAL A 6 10.31 -0.06 17.36
N LEU A 7 9.81 0.10 16.15
CA LEU A 7 9.31 -1.02 15.34
C LEU A 7 10.51 -1.62 14.60
N VAL A 8 10.66 -2.95 14.68
CA VAL A 8 11.66 -3.71 13.93
C VAL A 8 10.90 -4.80 13.19
N GLU A 9 11.03 -4.82 11.87
CA GLU A 9 10.35 -5.74 10.97
C GLU A 9 11.32 -6.31 9.92
N GLU A 10 10.90 -7.36 9.24
CA GLU A 10 11.67 -7.96 8.15
C GLU A 10 11.68 -7.02 6.93
N TYR A 11 12.86 -6.83 6.32
CA TYR A 11 12.96 -6.09 5.08
C TYR A 11 12.43 -6.93 3.91
N LEU A 12 11.31 -6.50 3.32
CA LEU A 12 10.76 -7.10 2.11
C LEU A 12 11.34 -6.42 0.87
N ALA A 13 12.15 -7.16 0.11
CA ALA A 13 12.66 -6.69 -1.17
C ALA A 13 11.60 -6.85 -2.26
N GLY A 14 11.25 -5.77 -2.94
CA GLY A 14 10.32 -5.81 -4.06
C GLY A 14 9.66 -4.46 -4.34
N PRO A 15 8.73 -4.42 -5.31
CA PRO A 15 7.91 -3.24 -5.57
C PRO A 15 7.02 -2.90 -4.37
N GLU A 16 6.89 -1.60 -4.06
CA GLU A 16 5.93 -1.11 -3.08
C GLU A 16 4.65 -0.62 -3.77
N VAL A 17 3.49 -0.95 -3.20
CA VAL A 17 2.19 -0.49 -3.68
C VAL A 17 1.33 0.01 -2.53
N SER A 18 0.44 0.97 -2.80
CA SER A 18 -0.72 1.23 -1.94
C SER A 18 -2.01 0.79 -2.64
N VAL A 19 -3.02 0.45 -1.83
CA VAL A 19 -4.37 0.15 -2.30
C VAL A 19 -5.30 1.23 -1.78
N GLU A 20 -5.90 1.97 -2.69
CA GLU A 20 -6.82 3.05 -2.34
C GLU A 20 -8.18 2.45 -2.03
N CYS A 21 -8.71 2.72 -0.84
CA CYS A 21 -9.94 2.12 -0.36
C CYS A 21 -10.96 3.18 0.06
N VAL A 22 -12.25 2.85 -0.08
CA VAL A 22 -13.35 3.60 0.53
C VAL A 22 -14.17 2.68 1.43
N THR A 23 -14.45 3.15 2.65
CA THR A 23 -15.35 2.44 3.57
C THR A 23 -16.64 3.23 3.73
N HIS A 24 -17.77 2.62 3.38
CA HIS A 24 -19.09 3.22 3.52
C HIS A 24 -20.05 2.19 4.12
N GLN A 25 -20.74 2.58 5.21
CA GLN A 25 -21.67 1.71 5.94
C GLN A 25 -21.04 0.36 6.38
N GLY A 26 -19.77 0.40 6.80
CA GLY A 26 -19.04 -0.79 7.24
C GLY A 26 -18.55 -1.70 6.11
N ILE A 27 -18.71 -1.31 4.85
CA ILE A 27 -18.22 -2.05 3.69
C ILE A 27 -17.02 -1.31 3.11
N THR A 28 -15.85 -1.96 3.12
CA THR A 28 -14.62 -1.46 2.49
C THR A 28 -14.54 -1.96 1.05
N THR A 29 -14.27 -1.05 0.11
CA THR A 29 -14.07 -1.35 -1.31
C THR A 29 -12.69 -0.87 -1.73
N ALA A 30 -11.87 -1.78 -2.27
CA ALA A 30 -10.62 -1.42 -2.95
C ALA A 30 -10.94 -0.81 -4.33
N LEU A 31 -10.36 0.35 -4.61
CA LEU A 31 -10.67 1.18 -5.78
C LEU A 31 -9.54 1.18 -6.81
N ALA A 32 -8.29 1.25 -6.37
CA ALA A 32 -7.13 1.38 -7.25
C ALA A 32 -5.86 0.85 -6.58
N VAL A 33 -4.88 0.48 -7.41
CA VAL A 33 -3.51 0.20 -7.01
C VAL A 33 -2.63 1.38 -7.43
N THR A 34 -1.90 1.92 -6.47
CA THR A 34 -0.86 2.92 -6.73
C THR A 34 0.49 2.21 -6.70
N ARG A 35 1.19 2.20 -7.83
CA ARG A 35 2.56 1.66 -7.92
C ARG A 35 3.55 2.77 -7.58
N LYS A 36 4.28 2.61 -6.48
CA LYS A 36 5.21 3.62 -5.97
C LYS A 36 6.59 3.47 -6.60
N GLU A 37 7.22 4.60 -6.86
CA GLU A 37 8.65 4.69 -7.18
C GLU A 37 9.36 5.26 -5.95
N VAL A 38 10.11 4.41 -5.27
CA VAL A 38 10.84 4.76 -4.04
C VAL A 38 12.33 4.89 -4.29
N GLY A 39 12.95 5.88 -3.66
CA GLY A 39 14.37 6.19 -3.79
C GLY A 39 15.07 6.34 -2.44
N PHE A 40 16.35 6.71 -2.49
CA PHE A 40 17.14 7.13 -1.33
C PHE A 40 17.15 6.12 -0.16
N ALA A 41 17.42 4.84 -0.46
CA ALA A 41 17.61 3.82 0.58
C ALA A 41 18.67 4.30 1.62
N PRO A 42 18.44 4.07 2.94
CA PRO A 42 17.38 3.23 3.53
C PRO A 42 16.10 3.99 3.91
N TYR A 43 15.87 5.19 3.37
CA TYR A 43 14.75 6.05 3.76
C TYR A 43 13.48 5.82 2.92
N PHE A 44 13.60 5.16 1.76
CA PHE A 44 12.49 4.76 0.89
C PHE A 44 11.53 5.91 0.55
N GLU A 45 12.09 7.08 0.24
CA GLU A 45 11.30 8.26 -0.06
C GLU A 45 10.54 8.06 -1.38
N GLU A 46 9.23 8.33 -1.38
CA GLU A 46 8.43 8.29 -2.59
C GLU A 46 8.85 9.42 -3.53
N THR A 47 9.46 9.04 -4.65
CA THR A 47 9.92 9.95 -5.70
C THR A 47 8.89 10.12 -6.81
N GLY A 48 7.90 9.22 -6.88
CA GLY A 48 6.78 9.27 -7.80
C GLY A 48 5.86 8.07 -7.64
N HIS A 49 4.77 8.05 -8.42
CA HIS A 49 3.90 6.88 -8.54
C HIS A 49 3.09 6.91 -9.84
N THR A 50 2.51 5.76 -10.17
CA THR A 50 1.55 5.62 -11.28
C THR A 50 0.29 4.90 -10.81
N VAL A 51 -0.85 5.27 -11.41
CA VAL A 51 -2.13 4.61 -11.18
C VAL A 51 -2.71 4.21 -12.54
N ASP A 52 -3.11 2.95 -12.66
CA ASP A 52 -3.86 2.43 -13.81
C ASP A 52 -5.24 1.95 -13.33
N ALA A 53 -6.29 2.39 -14.00
CA ALA A 53 -7.66 1.95 -13.72
C ALA A 53 -7.86 0.45 -13.98
N ALA A 54 -7.02 -0.17 -14.82
CA ALA A 54 -7.05 -1.58 -15.14
C ALA A 54 -5.85 -2.35 -14.57
N ASP A 55 -5.24 -1.87 -13.49
CA ASP A 55 -4.06 -2.52 -12.91
C ASP A 55 -4.34 -4.01 -12.59
N PRO A 56 -3.57 -4.95 -13.19
CA PRO A 56 -3.83 -6.37 -13.03
C PRO A 56 -3.57 -6.88 -11.61
N LEU A 57 -2.92 -6.08 -10.75
CA LEU A 57 -2.68 -6.43 -9.35
C LEU A 57 -3.92 -6.20 -8.48
N LEU A 58 -4.86 -5.34 -8.90
CA LEU A 58 -6.04 -4.99 -8.10
C LEU A 58 -6.85 -6.22 -7.63
N PRO A 59 -7.15 -7.22 -8.47
CA PRO A 59 -7.86 -8.44 -8.04
C PRO A 59 -7.10 -9.27 -7.00
N GLU A 60 -5.77 -9.19 -6.98
CA GLU A 60 -4.92 -9.95 -6.06
C GLU A 60 -4.85 -9.29 -4.68
N VAL A 61 -4.75 -7.96 -4.64
CA VAL A 61 -4.59 -7.20 -3.39
C VAL A 61 -5.90 -6.78 -2.75
N ALA A 62 -7.00 -6.70 -3.50
CA ALA A 62 -8.31 -6.32 -2.97
C ALA A 62 -8.78 -7.19 -1.80
N PRO A 63 -8.67 -8.54 -1.82
CA PRO A 63 -9.06 -9.38 -0.70
C PRO A 63 -8.27 -9.11 0.59
N VAL A 64 -7.00 -8.71 0.47
CA VAL A 64 -6.15 -8.33 1.60
C VAL A 64 -6.58 -6.95 2.13
N ALA A 65 -6.80 -5.99 1.22
CA ALA A 65 -7.15 -4.62 1.58
C ALA A 65 -8.50 -4.48 2.30
N ILE A 66 -9.48 -5.34 2.00
CA ILE A 66 -10.79 -5.32 2.69
C ILE A 66 -10.78 -5.96 4.09
N GLN A 67 -9.66 -6.59 4.48
CA GLN A 67 -9.49 -7.18 5.81
C GLN A 67 -8.76 -6.25 6.79
N ALA A 68 -8.23 -5.14 6.28
CA ALA A 68 -7.49 -4.14 7.05
C ALA A 68 -8.39 -3.28 7.95
#